data_AF-A0A497G5T5-F1
#
_entry.id   AF-A0A497G5T5-F1
#
_cell.length_a   1.000
_cell.length_b   1.000
_cell.length_c   1.000
_cell.angle_alpha   90.00
_cell.angle_beta   90.00
_cell.angle_gamma   90.00
#
_symmetry.space_group_name_H-M   'P 1'
#
loop_
_entity.id
_entity.type
_entity.pdbx_description
1 polymer ?
#
loop_
_entity_poly.entity_id
_entity_poly.type
_entity_poly.pdbx_seq_one_letter_code
_entity_poly.pdbx_strand_id
1 'polypeptide(L)'
;MEITAERIVQLFEEDLRARRRLAELLASEPDIRLAIINAVLRDVATRQDIAELRRSLEAKIEREVGRIEREIDRVEREIDRLYKLVMISVVGILVSVATTVLVRVLLP
;
A
#
# COMPACT_ATOMS: atom_id res chain seq x y z
N MET A 1 59.13 21.66 15.56
CA MET A 1 58.26 21.14 14.48
C MET A 1 56.96 21.89 14.56
N GLU A 2 56.60 22.64 13.53
CA GLU A 2 55.30 23.31 13.47
C GLU A 2 54.23 22.26 13.18
N ILE A 3 53.21 22.21 14.02
CA ILE A 3 52.05 21.35 13.80
C ILE A 3 51.21 22.03 12.71
N THR A 4 51.08 21.38 11.54
CA THR A 4 50.19 21.84 10.47
C THR A 4 48.79 21.23 10.64
N ALA A 5 47.76 21.90 10.11
CA ALA A 5 46.38 21.38 10.14
C ALA A 5 46.27 19.99 9.50
N GLU A 6 47.01 19.77 8.41
CA GLU A 6 47.09 18.50 7.70
C GLU A 6 47.71 17.40 8.56
N ARG A 7 48.75 17.73 9.34
CA ARG A 7 49.35 16.80 10.29
C ARG A 7 48.41 16.47 11.44
N ILE A 8 47.59 17.42 11.89
CA ILE A 8 46.56 17.17 12.91
C ILE A 8 45.52 16.16 12.40
N VAL A 9 45.05 16.32 11.16
CA VAL A 9 44.08 15.40 10.55
C VAL A 9 44.65 13.98 10.46
N GLN A 10 45.88 13.81 9.96
CA GLN A 10 46.54 12.50 9.91
C GLN A 10 46.64 11.83 11.29
N LEU A 11 46.97 12.59 12.33
CA LEU A 11 47.08 12.04 13.69
C LEU A 11 45.72 11.52 14.22
N PHE A 12 44.61 12.17 13.85
CA PHE A 12 43.27 11.66 14.17
C PHE A 12 42.83 10.49 13.27
N GLU A 13 43.33 10.41 12.04
CA GLU A 13 43.08 9.29 11.13
C GLU A 13 43.82 8.01 11.56
N GLU A 14 44.99 8.14 12.15
CA GLU A 14 45.78 7.03 12.68
C GLU A 14 45.27 6.53 14.05
N ASP A 15 44.69 7.41 14.89
CA ASP A 15 44.20 7.06 16.23
C ASP A 15 42.66 7.09 16.36
N LEU A 16 42.06 5.90 16.39
CA LEU A 16 40.63 5.65 16.60
C LEU A 16 40.09 6.18 17.95
N ARG A 17 40.89 6.13 19.02
CA ARG A 17 40.49 6.62 20.35
C ARG A 17 40.44 8.13 20.36
N ALA A 18 41.44 8.78 19.78
CA ALA A 18 41.47 10.24 19.66
C ALA A 18 40.27 10.75 18.86
N ARG A 19 39.92 10.08 17.75
CA ARG A 19 38.76 10.43 16.92
C ARG A 19 37.43 10.27 17.64
N ARG A 20 37.24 9.17 18.38
CA ARG A 20 36.05 8.97 19.23
C ARG A 20 35.93 10.05 20.29
N ARG A 21 37.03 10.38 20.96
CA ARG A 21 37.02 11.40 22.01
C ARG A 21 36.73 12.79 21.48
N LEU A 22 37.24 13.12 20.28
CA LEU A 22 36.88 14.34 19.58
C LEU A 22 35.38 14.38 19.24
N ALA A 23 34.82 13.28 18.71
CA ALA A 23 33.40 13.19 18.44
C ALA A 23 32.53 13.33 19.70
N GLU A 24 32.95 12.72 20.82
CA GLU A 24 32.28 12.87 22.12
C GLU A 24 32.27 14.32 22.61
N LEU A 25 33.39 15.03 22.48
CA LEU A 25 33.50 16.45 22.83
C LEU A 25 32.57 17.31 21.97
N LEU A 26 32.59 17.12 20.65
CA LEU A 26 31.73 17.84 19.71
C LEU A 26 30.24 17.55 19.96
N ALA A 27 29.88 16.30 20.28
CA ALA A 27 28.50 15.92 20.61
C ALA A 27 28.04 16.43 21.99
N SER A 28 28.99 16.72 22.90
CA SER A 28 28.70 17.25 24.22
C SER A 28 28.37 18.75 24.17
N GLU A 29 28.96 19.48 23.21
CA GLU A 29 28.63 20.89 22.98
C GLU A 29 27.17 21.07 22.53
N PRO A 30 26.35 21.82 23.29
CA PRO A 30 24.93 21.97 23.00
C PRO A 30 24.65 22.54 21.60
N ASP A 31 25.42 23.53 21.16
CA ASP A 31 25.20 24.22 19.89
C ASP A 31 25.54 23.33 18.69
N ILE A 32 26.65 22.60 18.77
CA ILE A 32 27.07 21.64 17.73
C ILE A 32 26.04 20.50 17.65
N ARG A 33 25.61 19.97 18.80
CA ARG A 33 24.57 18.93 18.85
C ARG A 33 23.26 19.42 18.25
N LEU A 34 22.84 20.65 18.55
CA LEU A 34 21.62 21.23 17.99
C LEU A 34 21.75 21.43 16.47
N ALA A 35 22.90 21.88 15.98
CA ALA A 35 23.16 22.03 14.56
C ALA A 35 23.09 20.68 13.81
N ILE A 36 23.67 19.62 14.39
CA ILE A 36 23.59 18.24 13.84
C ILE A 36 22.13 17.76 13.83
N ILE A 37 21.40 17.92 14.93
CA ILE A 37 19.99 17.52 15.02
C ILE A 37 19.15 18.26 13.98
N ASN A 38 19.32 19.57 13.84
CA ASN A 38 18.58 20.37 12.87
C ASN A 38 18.91 19.99 11.42
N ALA A 39 20.17 19.66 11.13
CA ALA A 39 20.56 19.17 9.81
C ALA A 39 19.90 17.83 9.49
N VAL A 40 19.90 16.88 10.43
CA VAL A 40 19.31 15.55 10.23
C VAL A 40 17.78 15.58 10.23
N LEU A 41 17.15 16.41 11.06
CA LEU A 41 15.68 16.55 11.11
C LEU A 41 15.07 16.96 9.76
N ARG A 42 15.83 17.66 8.92
CA ARG A 42 15.39 18.03 7.57
C ARG A 42 15.28 16.82 6.62
N ASP A 43 16.07 15.78 6.87
CA ASP A 43 16.16 14.59 6.02
C ASP A 43 15.34 13.40 6.57
N VAL A 44 14.78 13.51 7.78
CA VAL A 44 14.00 12.45 8.42
C VAL A 44 12.51 12.79 8.36
N ALA A 45 11.71 11.87 7.82
CA ALA A 45 10.26 11.96 7.87
C ALA A 45 9.79 12.09 9.34
N THR A 46 9.03 13.13 9.62
CA THR A 46 8.52 13.37 10.96
C THR A 46 7.37 12.39 11.27
N ARG A 47 7.04 12.24 12.55
CA ARG A 47 5.87 11.44 12.97
C ARG A 47 4.57 11.95 12.34
N GLN A 48 4.48 13.26 12.09
CA GLN A 48 3.32 13.88 11.47
C GLN A 48 3.20 13.45 10.00
N ASP A 49 4.31 13.48 9.25
CA ASP A 49 4.33 13.04 7.84
C ASP A 49 3.89 11.58 7.70
N ILE A 50 4.36 10.72 8.60
CA ILE A 50 3.95 9.30 8.64
C ILE A 50 2.46 9.16 8.97
N ALA A 51 1.95 9.95 9.92
CA ALA A 51 0.54 9.92 10.28
C ALA A 51 -0.36 10.40 9.14
N GLU A 52 0.05 11.44 8.42
CA GLU A 52 -0.67 11.95 7.25
C GLU A 52 -0.67 10.94 6.11
N LEU A 53 0.50 10.35 5.81
CA LEU A 53 0.62 9.28 4.82
C LEU A 53 -0.29 8.09 5.17
N ARG A 54 -0.32 7.68 6.44
CA ARG A 54 -1.18 6.60 6.93
C ARG A 54 -2.66 6.92 6.71
N ARG A 55 -3.12 8.11 7.08
CA ARG A 55 -4.52 8.54 6.87
C ARG A 55 -4.88 8.58 5.40
N SER A 56 -3.99 9.10 4.55
CA SER A 56 -4.18 9.14 3.10
C SER A 56 -4.31 7.73 2.52
N LEU A 57 -3.49 6.80 3.01
CA LEU A 57 -3.54 5.40 2.59
C LEU A 57 -4.82 4.71 3.06
N GLU A 58 -5.22 4.88 4.33
CA GLU A 58 -6.49 4.36 4.87
C GLU A 58 -7.69 4.86 4.06
N ALA A 59 -7.76 6.17 3.79
CA ALA A 59 -8.83 6.76 2.98
C ALA A 59 -8.81 6.28 1.51
N LYS A 60 -7.65 5.92 0.96
CA LYS A 60 -7.55 5.35 -0.39
C LYS A 60 -8.05 3.90 -0.39
N ILE A 61 -7.67 3.11 0.61
CA ILE A 61 -8.11 1.72 0.76
C ILE A 61 -9.64 1.67 0.92
N GLU A 62 -10.21 2.48 1.81
CA GLU A 62 -11.67 2.52 2.00
C GLU A 62 -12.43 2.83 0.70
N ARG A 63 -11.92 3.77 -0.10
CA ARG A 63 -12.52 4.11 -1.39
C ARG A 63 -12.46 2.98 -2.40
N GLU A 64 -11.33 2.28 -2.50
CA GLU A 64 -11.17 1.15 -3.40
C GLU A 64 -12.01 -0.05 -2.95
N VAL A 65 -12.05 -0.36 -1.65
CA VAL A 65 -12.93 -1.41 -1.09
C VAL A 65 -14.38 -1.11 -1.41
N GLY A 66 -14.86 0.11 -1.11
CA GLY A 66 -16.25 0.48 -1.43
C GLY A 66 -16.55 0.55 -2.93
N ARG A 67 -15.54 0.67 -3.80
CA ARG A 67 -15.72 0.53 -5.25
C ARG A 67 -15.90 -0.94 -5.63
N ILE A 68 -15.05 -1.82 -5.11
CA ILE A 68 -15.10 -3.26 -5.37
C ILE A 68 -16.43 -3.84 -4.89
N GLU A 69 -16.89 -3.48 -3.69
CA GLU A 69 -18.21 -3.92 -3.18
C GLU A 69 -19.34 -3.57 -4.14
N ARG A 70 -19.36 -2.34 -4.68
CA ARG A 70 -20.37 -1.93 -5.67
C ARG A 70 -20.27 -2.68 -7.00
N GLU A 71 -19.06 -3.04 -7.42
CA GLU A 71 -18.85 -3.86 -8.62
C GLU A 71 -19.36 -5.30 -8.39
N ILE A 72 -19.09 -5.88 -7.21
CA ILE A 72 -19.62 -7.19 -6.79
C ILE A 72 -21.16 -7.16 -6.80
N ASP A 73 -21.79 -6.18 -6.15
CA ASP A 73 -23.26 -6.04 -6.11
C ASP A 73 -23.89 -5.92 -7.51
N ARG A 74 -23.16 -5.34 -8.46
CA ARG A 74 -23.62 -5.23 -9.85
C ARG A 74 -23.54 -6.59 -10.55
N VAL A 75 -22.43 -7.29 -10.39
CA VAL A 75 -22.20 -8.62 -10.96
C VAL A 75 -23.20 -9.63 -10.41
N GLU A 76 -23.45 -9.63 -9.09
CA GLU A 76 -24.47 -10.50 -8.49
C GLU A 76 -25.85 -10.28 -9.11
N ARG A 77 -26.25 -9.02 -9.29
CA ARG A 77 -27.53 -8.68 -9.95
C ARG A 77 -27.57 -9.11 -11.42
N GLU A 78 -26.45 -9.07 -12.13
CA GLU A 78 -26.35 -9.55 -13.52
C GLU A 78 -26.47 -11.07 -13.58
N ILE A 79 -25.81 -11.78 -12.68
CA ILE A 79 -25.90 -13.24 -12.55
C ILE A 79 -27.35 -13.66 -12.26
N ASP A 80 -28.02 -12.98 -11.33
CA ASP A 80 -29.43 -13.27 -11.00
C ASP A 80 -30.36 -13.08 -12.21
N ARG A 81 -30.16 -12.01 -12.99
CA ARG A 81 -30.92 -11.78 -14.21
C ARG A 81 -30.65 -12.87 -15.25
N LEU A 82 -29.38 -13.22 -15.44
CA LEU A 82 -28.99 -14.26 -16.38
C LEU A 82 -29.59 -15.62 -15.97
N TYR A 83 -29.54 -15.98 -14.70
CA TYR A 83 -30.13 -17.20 -14.17
C TYR A 83 -31.63 -17.26 -14.45
N LYS A 84 -32.37 -16.17 -14.19
CA LYS A 84 -33.81 -16.09 -14.51
C LYS A 84 -34.09 -16.29 -15.99
N LEU A 85 -33.32 -15.65 -16.87
CA LEU A 85 -33.46 -15.79 -18.32
C LEU A 85 -33.21 -17.23 -18.77
N VAL A 86 -32.11 -17.84 -18.30
CA VAL A 86 -31.76 -19.23 -18.62
C VAL A 86 -32.87 -20.18 -18.16
N MET A 87 -33.38 -20.00 -16.94
CA MET A 87 -34.48 -20.82 -16.42
C MET A 87 -35.75 -20.72 -17.26
N ILE A 88 -36.13 -19.51 -17.68
CA ILE A 88 -37.28 -19.29 -18.58
C ILE A 88 -37.05 -20.02 -19.91
N SER A 89 -35.87 -19.90 -20.51
CA SER A 89 -35.53 -20.56 -21.76
C SER A 89 -35.57 -22.09 -21.64
N VAL A 90 -34.97 -22.66 -20.58
CA VAL A 90 -34.96 -24.11 -20.34
C VAL A 90 -36.37 -24.64 -20.16
N VAL A 91 -37.21 -23.97 -19.35
CA VAL A 91 -38.62 -24.37 -19.18
C VAL A 91 -39.38 -24.30 -20.50
N GLY A 92 -39.19 -23.24 -21.29
CA GLY A 92 -39.81 -23.11 -22.61
C GLY A 92 -39.44 -24.25 -23.57
N ILE A 93 -38.16 -24.63 -23.60
CA ILE A 93 -37.67 -25.77 -24.40
C ILE A 93 -38.30 -27.08 -23.92
N LEU A 94 -38.33 -27.33 -22.60
CA LEU A 94 -38.93 -28.53 -22.04
C LEU A 94 -40.42 -28.64 -22.39
N VAL A 95 -41.18 -27.55 -22.30
CA VAL A 95 -42.59 -27.50 -22.69
C VAL A 95 -42.77 -27.77 -24.18
N SER A 96 -41.91 -27.18 -25.03
CA SER A 96 -41.93 -27.40 -26.48
C SER A 96 -41.66 -28.87 -26.85
N VAL A 97 -40.64 -29.48 -26.24
CA VAL A 97 -40.31 -30.90 -26.45
C VAL A 97 -41.44 -31.80 -25.95
N ALA A 98 -41.96 -31.56 -24.74
CA ALA A 98 -43.07 -32.32 -24.18
C ALA A 98 -44.31 -32.25 -25.08
N THR A 99 -44.63 -31.07 -25.60
CA THR A 99 -45.76 -30.86 -26.52
C THR A 99 -45.55 -31.65 -27.82
N THR A 100 -44.35 -31.58 -28.40
CA THR A 100 -44.01 -32.30 -29.65
C THR A 100 -44.14 -33.81 -29.48
N VAL A 101 -43.66 -34.35 -28.36
CA VAL A 101 -43.78 -35.79 -28.05
C VAL A 101 -45.24 -36.17 -27.86
N LEU A 102 -46.01 -35.38 -27.10
CA LEU A 102 -47.41 -35.68 -26.80
C LEU A 102 -48.27 -35.68 -28.07
N VAL A 103 -48.08 -34.71 -28.97
CA VAL A 103 -48.78 -34.65 -30.27
C VAL A 103 -48.51 -35.91 -31.10
N ARG A 104 -47.25 -36.36 -31.20
CA ARG A 104 -46.88 -37.56 -31.96
C ARG A 104 -47.43 -38.86 -31.36
N VAL A 105 -47.66 -38.91 -30.05
CA VAL A 105 -48.20 -40.10 -29.37
C VAL A 105 -49.73 -40.14 -29.44
N LEU A 106 -50.39 -38.98 -29.32
CA LEU A 106 -51.86 -38.90 -29.27
C LEU A 106 -52.51 -38.91 -30.67
N LEU A 107 -51.84 -38.36 -31.68
CA LEU A 107 -52.24 -38.46 -33.08
C LEU A 107 -51.34 -39.48 -33.78
N PRO A 108 -51.74 -40.77 -33.88
CA PRO A 108 -51.06 -41.74 -34.73
C PRO A 108 -51.17 -41.39 -36.22
#